data_AF-A0A9R0SMQ8-F1
#
_entry.id   AF-A0A9R0SMQ8-F1
#
_cell.length_a   1.000
_cell.length_b   1.000
_cell.length_c   1.000
_cell.angle_alpha   90.00
_cell.angle_beta   90.00
_cell.angle_gamma   90.00
#
_symmetry.space_group_name_H-M   'P 1'
#
loop_
_entity.id
_entity.type
_entity.pdbx_description
1 polymer ?
#
loop_
_entity_poly.entity_id
_entity_poly.type
_entity_poly.pdbx_seq_one_letter_code
_entity_poly.pdbx_strand_id
1 'polypeptide(L)'
;MIKQILGRFPKKPSKSGDKDPIGRSGASVSNPPRGAERASGHTPIISSSGLSYGDGQHPGNGNNSRVNNGNSSAFELLPGFKDVPNAEKNNLFVKKLNLCCVTFDFSDPTKSMKEKEVKRQTLLELVDYVASANQKFPEIVMQETTRMVSLNLFRTLTTPPRENNISAYDLDEDEPVMDPAWSHLQIVYELFLRFIQSPETDAKLAKRYIDHSFVLRLLDLFDSEDPREREYLKMILHRVYGKFMVHRPVIRKAINNTFYQFIYETEKHNGIAELLEILGSIINGFALPLKEEHKLFLIRALIPLHKPKCIAMYHQQLSYCITQFVEKDCKLSDTVIRGLLKYWPITNSNKEVMFLGELEEILEATQPAEFQKCMVPLFRQIARCLNSSHFQVILTAHGTFFY
;
A
#
# COMPACT_ATOMS: atom_id res chain seq x y z
N MET A 1 -18.81 -5.82 -30.85
CA MET A 1 -18.40 -7.03 -30.11
C MET A 1 -17.49 -6.60 -28.97
N ILE A 2 -17.60 -7.20 -27.78
CA ILE A 2 -17.04 -6.77 -26.46
C ILE A 2 -18.08 -6.07 -25.55
N LYS A 3 -19.19 -6.76 -25.26
CA LYS A 3 -20.13 -6.43 -24.15
C LYS A 3 -20.55 -7.68 -23.36
N GLN A 4 -19.64 -8.62 -23.10
CA GLN A 4 -19.98 -9.89 -22.42
C GLN A 4 -18.87 -10.52 -21.54
N ILE A 5 -18.19 -9.76 -20.67
CA ILE A 5 -17.22 -10.41 -19.73
C ILE A 5 -17.38 -10.03 -18.25
N LEU A 6 -18.36 -9.20 -17.85
CA LEU A 6 -18.56 -8.92 -16.42
C LEU A 6 -20.01 -9.10 -16.00
N GLY A 7 -20.41 -10.37 -15.86
CA GLY A 7 -21.71 -10.71 -15.29
C GLY A 7 -21.75 -12.17 -14.87
N ARG A 8 -21.51 -12.40 -13.57
CA ARG A 8 -22.16 -13.41 -12.70
C ARG A 8 -21.24 -13.86 -11.58
N PHE A 9 -21.55 -13.46 -10.34
CA PHE A 9 -21.56 -14.33 -9.15
C PHE A 9 -22.48 -13.68 -8.09
N PRO A 10 -23.08 -14.45 -7.17
CA PRO A 10 -24.51 -14.37 -6.88
C PRO A 10 -24.85 -13.65 -5.56
N LYS A 11 -25.90 -12.81 -5.59
CA LYS A 11 -26.57 -12.30 -4.39
C LYS A 11 -27.36 -13.42 -3.71
N LYS A 12 -27.13 -13.65 -2.41
CA LYS A 12 -28.02 -14.47 -1.56
C LYS A 12 -29.24 -13.65 -1.10
N PRO A 13 -30.41 -14.28 -0.89
CA PRO A 13 -31.68 -13.60 -0.73
C PRO A 13 -31.91 -13.10 0.71
N SER A 14 -32.54 -11.94 0.80
CA SER A 14 -33.20 -11.37 1.98
C SER A 14 -34.37 -12.24 2.43
N LYS A 15 -34.48 -12.47 3.74
CA LYS A 15 -35.67 -13.08 4.37
C LYS A 15 -36.38 -12.02 5.23
N SER A 16 -37.63 -11.76 4.87
CA SER A 16 -38.63 -11.01 5.61
C SER A 16 -39.15 -11.81 6.82
N GLY A 17 -39.52 -11.12 7.90
CA GLY A 17 -40.25 -11.68 9.03
C GLY A 17 -40.71 -10.56 9.97
N ASP A 18 -42.01 -10.54 10.22
CA ASP A 18 -42.86 -9.43 10.64
C ASP A 18 -43.13 -9.39 12.17
N LYS A 19 -43.52 -8.22 12.67
CA LYS A 19 -44.35 -7.89 13.87
C LYS A 19 -43.77 -7.76 15.31
N ASP A 20 -43.97 -6.53 15.83
CA ASP A 20 -44.01 -5.99 17.21
C ASP A 20 -45.01 -6.69 18.17
N PRO A 21 -45.29 -6.24 19.43
CA PRO A 21 -44.72 -5.15 20.26
C PRO A 21 -44.42 -5.55 21.72
N ILE A 22 -43.84 -4.65 22.53
CA ILE A 22 -44.29 -4.25 23.90
C ILE A 22 -43.26 -3.27 24.48
N GLY A 23 -43.75 -2.11 24.91
CA GLY A 23 -42.92 -1.03 25.44
C GLY A 23 -42.46 -1.24 26.88
N ARG A 24 -41.50 -0.41 27.28
CA ARG A 24 -41.50 0.24 28.60
C ARG A 24 -40.52 1.40 28.65
N SER A 25 -41.07 2.53 29.06
CA SER A 25 -40.42 3.78 29.41
C SER A 25 -39.37 3.58 30.52
N GLY A 26 -38.27 4.32 30.44
CA GLY A 26 -37.28 4.42 31.49
C GLY A 26 -36.41 5.65 31.28
N ALA A 27 -36.76 6.74 31.98
CA ALA A 27 -36.04 8.00 32.00
C ALA A 27 -34.59 7.83 32.50
N SER A 28 -33.66 8.61 31.95
CA SER A 28 -32.41 8.92 32.66
C SER A 28 -32.12 10.41 32.55
N VAL A 29 -32.02 10.98 33.75
CA VAL A 29 -31.82 12.37 34.09
C VAL A 29 -30.35 12.74 33.90
N SER A 30 -30.15 13.96 33.40
CA SER A 30 -28.88 14.65 33.20
C SER A 30 -28.27 15.20 34.50
N ASN A 31 -26.99 15.58 34.40
CA ASN A 31 -26.22 16.57 35.19
C ASN A 31 -25.25 16.06 36.31
N PRO A 32 -24.19 16.82 36.64
CA PRO A 32 -22.82 16.62 36.12
C PRO A 32 -21.77 16.60 37.28
N PRO A 33 -20.48 16.88 37.03
CA PRO A 33 -19.85 17.90 37.86
C PRO A 33 -18.94 18.92 37.15
N ARG A 34 -19.01 20.15 37.69
CA ARG A 34 -18.01 21.25 37.70
C ARG A 34 -16.65 20.70 38.16
N GLY A 35 -15.47 21.20 37.80
CA GLY A 35 -14.93 22.56 37.67
C GLY A 35 -13.49 22.49 38.24
N ALA A 36 -12.48 22.66 37.39
CA ALA A 36 -11.49 23.76 37.43
C ALA A 36 -10.55 23.80 38.64
N GLU A 37 -9.24 23.59 38.40
CA GLU A 37 -8.18 24.30 39.11
C GLU A 37 -6.90 24.41 38.24
N ARG A 38 -6.33 25.62 38.25
CA ARG A 38 -5.15 26.14 37.56
C ARG A 38 -4.10 26.47 38.64
N ALA A 39 -2.81 26.28 38.33
CA ALA A 39 -1.62 27.00 38.83
C ALA A 39 -0.41 26.05 38.68
N SER A 40 0.83 26.38 38.35
CA SER A 40 1.64 27.57 37.97
C SER A 40 2.94 26.92 37.41
N GLY A 41 3.63 27.35 36.35
CA GLY A 41 4.16 28.69 36.11
C GLY A 41 5.44 28.92 36.91
N HIS A 42 6.62 28.47 36.43
CA HIS A 42 7.93 29.07 36.71
C HIS A 42 9.02 28.56 35.73
N THR A 43 9.54 29.47 34.90
CA THR A 43 10.86 29.45 34.23
C THR A 43 11.93 30.03 35.17
N PRO A 44 13.23 29.76 34.93
CA PRO A 44 14.11 30.74 34.25
C PRO A 44 15.09 30.05 33.27
N ILE A 45 15.38 30.54 32.05
CA ILE A 45 16.22 31.67 31.57
C ILE A 45 17.67 31.69 32.10
N ILE A 46 18.61 31.69 31.13
CA ILE A 46 19.89 32.43 30.96
C ILE A 46 20.82 31.51 30.13
N SER A 47 20.97 31.70 28.80
CA SER A 47 21.96 32.58 28.11
C SER A 47 23.40 32.14 28.37
N SER A 48 24.39 32.08 27.47
CA SER A 48 24.62 32.55 26.10
C SER A 48 26.10 32.22 25.78
N SER A 49 26.54 32.43 24.53
CA SER A 49 27.94 32.52 24.04
C SER A 49 28.73 31.20 23.94
N GLY A 50 29.49 30.89 22.89
CA GLY A 50 29.89 31.61 21.67
C GLY A 50 31.28 31.10 21.22
N LEU A 51 31.50 30.96 19.89
CA LEU A 51 32.81 30.83 19.18
C LEU A 51 33.62 29.55 19.51
N SER A 52 34.43 28.88 18.68
CA SER A 52 34.99 29.08 17.33
C SER A 52 35.72 27.77 16.92
N TYR A 53 36.08 27.69 15.64
CA TYR A 53 36.86 26.68 14.90
C TYR A 53 38.05 25.97 15.60
N GLY A 54 38.31 24.72 15.20
CA GLY A 54 39.59 24.03 15.39
C GLY A 54 39.62 22.60 14.83
N ASP A 55 40.36 22.41 13.74
CA ASP A 55 40.72 21.14 13.08
C ASP A 55 41.70 20.30 13.93
N GLY A 56 41.69 18.97 13.79
CA GLY A 56 42.59 18.07 14.54
C GLY A 56 42.28 16.57 14.45
N GLN A 57 43.00 15.89 13.55
CA GLN A 57 43.32 14.45 13.39
C GLN A 57 42.96 13.41 14.49
N HIS A 58 42.39 12.28 14.00
CA HIS A 58 42.43 10.83 14.38
C HIS A 58 43.23 10.36 15.63
N PRO A 59 42.93 9.19 16.28
CA PRO A 59 42.30 7.97 15.73
C PRO A 59 41.33 7.16 16.67
N GLY A 60 40.62 6.18 16.10
CA GLY A 60 40.48 4.87 16.74
C GLY A 60 39.17 4.52 17.49
N ASN A 61 38.58 3.40 17.04
CA ASN A 61 37.79 2.41 17.77
C ASN A 61 36.29 2.64 18.04
N GLY A 62 35.44 1.81 17.41
CA GLY A 62 34.02 1.70 17.75
C GLY A 62 33.18 0.80 16.84
N ASN A 63 33.55 -0.49 16.73
CA ASN A 63 32.70 -1.65 16.37
C ASN A 63 31.58 -1.49 15.33
N ASN A 64 31.92 -1.76 14.07
CA ASN A 64 30.98 -2.35 13.11
C ASN A 64 31.41 -3.80 12.87
N SER A 65 30.76 -4.76 13.54
CA SER A 65 30.98 -6.19 13.32
C SER A 65 30.34 -6.62 12.00
N ARG A 66 31.01 -6.32 10.89
CA ARG A 66 30.94 -7.12 9.67
C ARG A 66 31.63 -8.45 9.97
N VAL A 67 30.83 -9.47 10.27
CA VAL A 67 31.33 -10.84 10.38
C VAL A 67 31.65 -11.32 8.96
N ASN A 68 32.94 -11.39 8.65
CA ASN A 68 33.45 -11.98 7.42
C ASN A 68 33.97 -13.40 7.72
N ASN A 69 33.46 -14.35 6.93
CA ASN A 69 33.98 -15.69 6.61
C ASN A 69 34.61 -16.57 7.70
N GLY A 70 33.89 -17.65 7.99
CA GLY A 70 34.43 -18.85 8.62
C GLY A 70 33.34 -19.90 8.86
N ASN A 71 32.72 -20.42 7.79
CA ASN A 71 32.08 -21.75 7.76
C ASN A 71 31.62 -22.10 6.33
N SER A 72 32.55 -22.54 5.49
CA SER A 72 32.25 -23.20 4.20
C SER A 72 31.75 -24.65 4.38
N SER A 73 31.07 -24.96 5.48
CA SER A 73 30.60 -26.32 5.84
C SER A 73 29.09 -26.42 6.14
N ALA A 74 28.29 -25.36 5.92
CA ALA A 74 26.92 -25.27 6.46
C ALA A 74 25.76 -25.45 5.46
N PHE A 75 26.00 -25.56 4.15
CA PHE A 75 24.96 -25.90 3.16
C PHE A 75 24.92 -27.41 2.89
N GLU A 76 24.62 -28.17 3.93
CA GLU A 76 24.36 -29.61 3.79
C GLU A 76 22.99 -29.80 3.12
N LEU A 77 22.92 -30.70 2.13
CA LEU A 77 21.67 -31.01 1.43
C LEU A 77 20.70 -31.66 2.41
N LEU A 78 19.71 -30.89 2.86
CA LEU A 78 18.65 -31.40 3.72
C LEU A 78 17.71 -32.32 2.94
N PRO A 79 17.23 -33.43 3.54
CA PRO A 79 16.32 -34.37 2.87
C PRO A 79 15.04 -33.68 2.39
N GLY A 80 14.38 -34.27 1.39
CA GLY A 80 13.10 -33.79 0.89
C GLY A 80 11.95 -34.08 1.86
N PHE A 81 10.89 -33.27 1.82
CA PHE A 81 9.70 -33.50 2.68
C PHE A 81 8.99 -34.84 2.40
N LYS A 82 9.23 -35.47 1.25
CA LYS A 82 8.66 -36.77 0.90
C LYS A 82 9.38 -37.94 1.58
N ASP A 83 10.63 -37.74 1.96
CA ASP A 83 11.52 -38.79 2.46
C ASP A 83 11.51 -38.91 3.99
N VAL A 84 10.71 -38.07 4.66
CA VAL A 84 10.71 -37.91 6.11
C VAL A 84 9.30 -38.13 6.70
N PRO A 85 9.16 -38.85 7.84
CA PRO A 85 7.88 -39.06 8.50
C PRO A 85 7.19 -37.74 8.90
N ASN A 86 5.84 -37.74 8.92
CA ASN A 86 5.06 -36.54 9.26
C ASN A 86 5.45 -35.89 10.59
N ALA A 87 5.87 -36.67 11.59
CA ALA A 87 6.31 -36.17 12.90
C ALA A 87 7.56 -35.27 12.83
N GLU A 88 8.44 -35.52 11.87
CA GLU A 88 9.71 -34.80 11.71
C GLU A 88 9.61 -33.62 10.72
N LYS A 89 8.53 -33.55 9.92
CA LYS A 89 8.35 -32.52 8.88
C LYS A 89 8.40 -31.10 9.44
N ASN A 90 7.81 -30.84 10.61
CA ASN A 90 7.86 -29.52 11.25
C ASN A 90 9.30 -29.11 11.63
N ASN A 91 10.08 -30.04 12.19
CA ASN A 91 11.47 -29.80 12.55
C ASN A 91 12.34 -29.58 11.30
N LEU A 92 12.10 -30.37 10.25
CA LEU A 92 12.75 -30.19 8.96
C LEU A 92 12.40 -28.84 8.32
N PHE A 93 11.13 -28.43 8.40
CA PHE A 93 10.67 -27.12 7.91
C PHE A 93 11.43 -25.98 8.58
N VAL A 94 11.55 -26.02 9.91
CA VAL A 94 12.34 -25.03 10.67
C VAL A 94 13.83 -25.05 10.28
N LYS A 95 14.44 -26.24 10.08
CA LYS A 95 15.83 -26.33 9.61
C LYS A 95 16.02 -25.71 8.22
N LYS A 96 15.10 -26.00 7.28
CA LYS A 96 15.12 -25.43 5.92
C LYS A 96 14.90 -23.91 5.94
N LEU A 97 13.99 -23.40 6.77
CA LEU A 97 13.82 -21.95 6.98
C LEU A 97 15.10 -21.28 7.47
N ASN A 98 15.77 -21.87 8.45
CA ASN A 98 17.04 -21.36 8.99
C ASN A 98 18.15 -21.32 7.93
N LEU A 99 18.21 -22.32 7.04
CA LEU A 99 19.12 -22.32 5.90
C LEU A 99 18.84 -21.14 4.96
N CYS A 100 17.55 -20.88 4.69
CA CYS A 100 17.11 -19.79 3.81
C CYS A 100 17.29 -18.38 4.41
N CYS A 101 17.63 -18.25 5.70
CA CYS A 101 17.98 -16.96 6.32
C CYS A 101 19.32 -16.40 5.84
N VAL A 102 20.19 -17.22 5.25
CA VAL A 102 21.47 -16.76 4.69
C VAL A 102 21.22 -16.00 3.40
N THR A 103 21.61 -14.73 3.34
CA THR A 103 21.51 -13.87 2.15
C THR A 103 22.76 -14.00 1.29
N PHE A 104 22.60 -13.95 -0.03
CA PHE A 104 23.70 -13.99 -0.98
C PHE A 104 23.81 -12.66 -1.72
N ASP A 105 25.03 -12.28 -2.07
CA ASP A 105 25.29 -11.17 -2.97
C ASP A 105 25.07 -11.63 -4.43
N PHE A 106 24.20 -10.92 -5.14
CA PHE A 106 23.87 -11.16 -6.54
C PHE A 106 24.53 -10.17 -7.50
N SER A 107 25.30 -9.18 -7.00
CA SER A 107 26.10 -8.29 -7.85
C SER A 107 27.19 -9.04 -8.62
N ASP A 108 27.65 -10.18 -8.09
CA ASP A 108 28.54 -11.12 -8.78
C ASP A 108 27.81 -12.46 -9.02
N PRO A 109 27.32 -12.72 -10.25
CA PRO A 109 26.60 -13.94 -10.57
C PRO A 109 27.44 -15.21 -10.37
N THR A 110 28.78 -15.13 -10.49
CA THR A 110 29.65 -16.31 -10.48
C THR A 110 29.96 -16.84 -9.09
N LYS A 111 29.80 -16.00 -8.05
CA LYS A 111 30.04 -16.39 -6.66
C LYS A 111 28.91 -17.22 -6.09
N SER A 112 29.29 -18.27 -5.36
CA SER A 112 28.38 -19.14 -4.60
C SER A 112 27.23 -19.74 -5.43
N MET A 113 27.48 -20.08 -6.69
CA MET A 113 26.47 -20.63 -7.61
C MET A 113 25.78 -21.87 -7.04
N LYS A 114 26.56 -22.78 -6.43
CA LYS A 114 26.03 -24.02 -5.85
C LYS A 114 25.13 -23.73 -4.66
N GLU A 115 25.56 -22.86 -3.74
CA GLU A 115 24.79 -22.51 -2.55
C GLU A 115 23.53 -21.70 -2.90
N LYS A 116 23.62 -20.81 -3.89
CA LYS A 116 22.47 -20.08 -4.44
C LYS A 116 21.43 -21.05 -4.99
N GLU A 117 21.84 -22.07 -5.73
CA GLU A 117 20.93 -23.08 -6.28
C GLU A 117 20.31 -23.96 -5.18
N VAL A 118 21.11 -24.39 -4.18
CA VAL A 118 20.60 -25.14 -3.01
C VAL A 118 19.54 -24.33 -2.26
N LYS A 119 19.79 -23.03 -2.02
CA LYS A 119 18.79 -22.15 -1.38
C LYS A 119 17.54 -22.02 -2.24
N ARG A 120 17.68 -21.83 -3.55
CA ARG A 120 16.56 -21.71 -4.50
C ARG A 120 15.67 -22.96 -4.44
N GLN A 121 16.26 -24.15 -4.53
CA GLN A 121 15.53 -25.42 -4.47
C GLN A 121 14.87 -25.63 -3.10
N THR A 122 15.56 -25.28 -2.02
CA THR A 122 15.01 -25.36 -0.66
C THR A 122 13.80 -24.44 -0.48
N LEU A 123 13.86 -23.21 -1.02
CA LEU A 123 12.73 -22.27 -1.00
C LEU A 123 11.52 -22.83 -1.77
N LEU A 124 11.72 -23.45 -2.92
CA LEU A 124 10.63 -24.08 -3.68
C LEU A 124 9.96 -25.20 -2.88
N GLU A 125 10.75 -26.07 -2.24
CA GLU A 125 10.21 -27.13 -1.38
C GLU A 125 9.41 -26.57 -0.20
N LEU A 126 9.83 -25.43 0.38
CA LEU A 126 9.08 -24.75 1.43
C LEU A 126 7.73 -24.24 0.91
N VAL A 127 7.70 -23.67 -0.30
CA VAL A 127 6.45 -23.20 -0.94
C VAL A 127 5.49 -24.37 -1.15
N ASP A 128 5.98 -25.46 -1.73
CA ASP A 128 5.19 -26.67 -1.99
C ASP A 128 4.65 -27.29 -0.68
N TYR A 129 5.47 -27.30 0.37
CA TYR A 129 5.06 -27.76 1.69
C TYR A 129 3.94 -26.89 2.29
N VAL A 130 4.08 -25.57 2.25
CA VAL A 130 3.05 -24.64 2.75
C VAL A 130 1.75 -24.76 1.94
N ALA A 131 1.86 -24.95 0.62
CA ALA A 131 0.70 -25.11 -0.26
C ALA A 131 -0.04 -26.45 -0.05
N SER A 132 0.67 -27.50 0.36
CA SER A 132 0.11 -28.84 0.62
C SER A 132 -0.21 -29.10 2.09
N ALA A 133 0.00 -28.11 2.97
CA ALA A 133 -0.25 -28.24 4.39
C ALA A 133 -1.74 -28.49 4.67
N ASN A 134 -2.02 -29.52 5.47
CA ASN A 134 -3.36 -29.92 5.92
C ASN A 134 -3.51 -29.86 7.44
N GLN A 135 -2.51 -29.32 8.14
CA GLN A 135 -2.46 -29.17 9.57
C GLN A 135 -2.05 -27.75 9.93
N LYS A 136 -2.59 -27.25 11.04
CA LYS A 136 -2.24 -25.94 11.58
C LYS A 136 -0.74 -25.84 11.85
N PHE A 137 -0.17 -24.72 11.43
CA PHE A 137 1.24 -24.45 11.70
C PHE A 137 1.46 -24.19 13.20
N PRO A 138 2.46 -24.85 13.82
CA PRO A 138 2.81 -24.57 15.21
C PRO A 138 3.46 -23.19 15.36
N GLU A 139 3.47 -22.65 16.59
CA GLU A 139 4.00 -21.31 16.89
C GLU A 139 5.42 -21.09 16.38
N ILE A 140 6.31 -22.08 16.58
CA ILE A 140 7.70 -22.03 16.12
C ILE A 140 7.82 -21.85 14.60
N VAL A 141 6.92 -22.46 13.81
CA VAL A 141 6.92 -22.32 12.35
C VAL A 141 6.53 -20.91 11.95
N MET A 142 5.58 -20.28 12.65
CA MET A 142 5.19 -18.89 12.39
C MET A 142 6.34 -17.91 12.67
N GLN A 143 7.01 -18.11 13.80
CA GLN A 143 8.16 -17.30 14.20
C GLN A 143 9.28 -17.39 13.16
N GLU A 144 9.71 -18.60 12.82
CA GLU A 144 10.85 -18.79 11.90
C GLU A 144 10.50 -18.38 10.47
N THR A 145 9.24 -18.56 10.02
CA THR A 145 8.81 -18.07 8.71
C THR A 145 8.89 -16.55 8.66
N THR A 146 8.36 -15.86 9.68
CA THR A 146 8.38 -14.39 9.75
C THR A 146 9.81 -13.86 9.84
N ARG A 147 10.69 -14.56 10.58
CA ARG A 147 12.11 -14.24 10.70
C ARG A 147 12.83 -14.37 9.36
N MET A 148 12.65 -15.50 8.66
CA MET A 148 13.26 -15.76 7.36
C MET A 148 12.82 -14.73 6.32
N VAL A 149 11.52 -14.44 6.26
CA VAL A 149 10.95 -13.39 5.38
C VAL A 149 11.55 -12.03 5.70
N SER A 150 11.63 -11.66 6.99
CA SER A 150 12.18 -10.37 7.41
C SER A 150 13.64 -10.19 6.99
N LEU A 151 14.47 -11.22 7.11
CA LEU A 151 15.90 -11.17 6.76
C LEU A 151 16.16 -11.11 5.26
N ASN A 152 15.25 -11.65 4.44
CA ASN A 152 15.39 -11.66 2.99
C ASN A 152 14.77 -10.42 2.33
N LEU A 153 13.62 -9.93 2.82
CA LEU A 153 12.88 -8.85 2.16
C LEU A 153 13.27 -7.45 2.64
N PHE A 154 13.41 -7.25 3.95
CA PHE A 154 13.59 -5.91 4.51
C PHE A 154 15.02 -5.42 4.33
N ARG A 155 15.21 -4.66 3.26
CA ARG A 155 16.46 -4.03 2.86
C ARG A 155 16.25 -2.54 2.65
N THR A 156 17.32 -1.77 2.74
CA THR A 156 17.30 -0.37 2.31
C THR A 156 17.22 -0.35 0.79
N LEU A 157 16.12 0.16 0.25
CA LEU A 157 16.01 0.42 -1.19
C LEU A 157 17.02 1.51 -1.54
N THR A 158 17.91 1.21 -2.48
CA THR A 158 18.84 2.21 -2.99
C THR A 158 18.11 3.04 -4.02
N THR A 159 17.46 4.13 -3.60
CA THR A 159 17.02 5.15 -4.53
C THR A 159 18.25 5.97 -4.91
N PRO A 160 18.71 5.93 -6.18
CA PRO A 160 19.76 6.85 -6.59
C PRO A 160 19.27 8.29 -6.33
N PRO A 161 20.15 9.20 -5.86
CA PRO A 161 19.79 10.61 -5.74
C PRO A 161 19.53 11.12 -7.16
N ARG A 162 18.27 11.08 -7.60
CA ARG A 162 17.89 11.55 -8.93
C ARG A 162 17.81 13.07 -8.86
N GLU A 163 18.60 13.73 -9.70
CA GLU A 163 18.66 15.19 -9.74
C GLU A 163 17.27 15.78 -10.00
N ASN A 164 16.93 16.85 -9.28
CA ASN A 164 15.64 17.56 -9.36
C ASN A 164 15.33 18.20 -10.73
N ASN A 165 16.14 17.94 -11.76
CA ASN A 165 16.04 18.54 -13.09
C ASN A 165 15.49 17.58 -14.17
N ILE A 166 14.93 16.44 -13.78
CA ILE A 166 14.27 15.55 -14.73
C ILE A 166 12.89 16.13 -15.04
N SER A 167 12.73 16.64 -16.26
CA SER A 167 11.45 17.10 -16.77
C SER A 167 10.42 15.96 -16.69
N ALA A 168 9.14 16.27 -16.49
CA ALA A 168 8.08 15.24 -16.39
C ALA A 168 7.94 14.35 -17.66
N TYR A 169 8.67 14.67 -18.72
CA TYR A 169 8.75 13.92 -19.97
C TYR A 169 9.80 12.79 -19.94
N ASP A 170 10.73 12.77 -18.98
CA ASP A 170 11.80 11.75 -18.88
C ASP A 170 11.43 10.57 -17.97
N LEU A 171 10.45 10.72 -17.07
CA LEU A 171 10.10 9.66 -16.11
C LEU A 171 9.47 8.42 -16.77
N ASP A 172 8.92 8.57 -17.98
CA ASP A 172 8.34 7.48 -18.76
C ASP A 172 9.42 6.66 -19.52
N GLU A 173 10.67 7.16 -19.63
CA GLU A 173 11.76 6.49 -20.37
C GLU A 173 12.80 5.80 -19.47
N ASP A 174 12.79 6.01 -18.16
CA ASP A 174 13.67 5.31 -17.23
C ASP A 174 13.28 3.82 -17.15
N GLU A 175 14.05 2.95 -17.83
CA GLU A 175 13.89 1.50 -17.75
C GLU A 175 13.98 1.04 -16.28
N PRO A 176 12.95 0.32 -15.75
CA PRO A 176 12.91 -0.02 -14.34
C PRO A 176 14.09 -0.90 -13.95
N VAL A 177 14.76 -0.55 -12.85
CA VAL A 177 15.87 -1.35 -12.34
C VAL A 177 15.33 -2.66 -11.76
N MET A 178 15.69 -3.77 -12.41
CA MET A 178 15.31 -5.11 -11.97
C MET A 178 16.23 -5.58 -10.83
N ASP A 179 15.67 -6.16 -9.77
CA ASP A 179 16.49 -6.64 -8.65
C ASP A 179 17.31 -7.89 -9.05
N PRO A 180 18.65 -7.88 -8.90
CA PRO A 180 19.49 -9.02 -9.28
C PRO A 180 19.26 -10.27 -8.41
N ALA A 181 18.75 -10.10 -7.19
CA ALA A 181 18.40 -11.19 -6.28
C ALA A 181 16.99 -11.75 -6.53
N TRP A 182 16.30 -11.33 -7.60
CA TRP A 182 14.91 -11.69 -7.87
C TRP A 182 14.63 -13.19 -7.87
N SER A 183 15.59 -14.00 -8.36
CA SER A 183 15.48 -15.47 -8.38
C SER A 183 15.23 -16.09 -6.99
N HIS A 184 15.68 -15.45 -5.92
CA HIS A 184 15.37 -15.83 -4.53
C HIS A 184 14.20 -15.04 -3.99
N LEU A 185 14.17 -13.71 -4.21
CA LEU A 185 13.13 -12.83 -3.66
C LEU A 185 11.73 -13.22 -4.10
N GLN A 186 11.55 -13.57 -5.38
CA GLN A 186 10.27 -14.03 -5.92
C GLN A 186 9.71 -15.20 -5.10
N ILE A 187 10.56 -16.17 -4.74
CA ILE A 187 10.15 -17.38 -4.02
C ILE A 187 9.86 -17.06 -2.56
N VAL A 188 10.61 -16.13 -1.95
CA VAL A 188 10.33 -15.65 -0.59
C VAL A 188 8.99 -14.92 -0.53
N TYR A 189 8.69 -14.07 -1.51
CA TYR A 189 7.39 -13.40 -1.64
C TYR A 189 6.26 -14.40 -1.85
N GLU A 190 6.43 -15.37 -2.74
CA GLU A 190 5.47 -16.44 -2.99
C GLU A 190 5.21 -17.25 -1.72
N LEU A 191 6.26 -17.67 -1.01
CA LEU A 191 6.15 -18.40 0.25
C LEU A 191 5.32 -17.62 1.27
N PHE A 192 5.64 -16.33 1.45
CA PHE A 192 4.93 -15.51 2.43
C PHE A 192 3.47 -15.28 2.05
N LEU A 193 3.19 -15.06 0.76
CA LEU A 193 1.84 -14.93 0.24
C LEU A 193 1.01 -16.20 0.50
N ARG A 194 1.55 -17.38 0.16
CA ARG A 194 0.90 -18.67 0.41
C ARG A 194 0.71 -18.92 1.90
N PHE A 195 1.69 -18.59 2.72
CA PHE A 195 1.61 -18.72 4.17
C PHE A 195 0.49 -17.85 4.77
N ILE A 196 0.36 -16.59 4.35
CA ILE A 196 -0.73 -15.72 4.82
C ILE A 196 -2.10 -16.21 4.31
N GLN A 197 -2.19 -16.65 3.06
CA GLN A 197 -3.43 -17.14 2.46
C GLN A 197 -3.90 -18.48 3.01
N SER A 198 -2.97 -19.30 3.52
CA SER A 198 -3.28 -20.64 4.04
C SER A 198 -4.33 -20.58 5.16
N PRO A 199 -5.39 -21.43 5.10
CA PRO A 199 -6.36 -21.55 6.17
C PRO A 199 -5.74 -22.12 7.45
N GLU A 200 -4.63 -22.84 7.34
CA GLU A 200 -3.91 -23.47 8.44
C GLU A 200 -3.10 -22.48 9.27
N THR A 201 -2.90 -21.26 8.76
CA THR A 201 -2.25 -20.17 9.51
C THR A 201 -3.24 -19.49 10.44
N ASP A 202 -3.16 -19.80 11.74
CA ASP A 202 -3.97 -19.18 12.79
C ASP A 202 -3.66 -17.68 12.93
N ALA A 203 -4.62 -16.84 12.55
CA ALA A 203 -4.49 -15.40 12.59
C ALA A 203 -4.30 -14.83 14.02
N LYS A 204 -4.81 -15.50 15.05
CA LYS A 204 -4.66 -15.05 16.46
C LYS A 204 -3.23 -15.20 16.95
N LEU A 205 -2.52 -16.21 16.44
CA LEU A 205 -1.14 -16.50 16.78
C LEU A 205 -0.18 -15.74 15.87
N ALA A 206 -0.41 -15.76 14.55
CA ALA A 206 0.46 -15.13 13.56
C ALA A 206 0.60 -13.60 13.76
N LYS A 207 -0.44 -12.91 14.26
CA LYS A 207 -0.39 -11.46 14.54
C LYS A 207 0.62 -11.06 15.63
N ARG A 208 1.15 -12.02 16.41
CA ARG A 208 2.22 -11.75 17.40
C ARG A 208 3.57 -11.54 16.71
N TYR A 209 3.75 -12.07 15.51
CA TYR A 209 4.99 -12.03 14.74
C TYR A 209 4.89 -11.09 13.55
N ILE A 210 3.76 -11.13 12.84
CA ILE A 210 3.38 -10.10 11.88
C ILE A 210 2.82 -8.95 12.71
N ASP A 211 3.70 -8.13 13.28
CA ASP A 211 3.34 -7.01 14.12
C ASP A 211 3.24 -5.69 13.32
N HIS A 212 2.99 -4.57 14.00
CA HIS A 212 2.94 -3.27 13.34
C HIS A 212 4.27 -2.87 12.69
N SER A 213 5.41 -3.23 13.30
CA SER A 213 6.73 -2.90 12.75
C SER A 213 6.99 -3.66 11.46
N PHE A 214 6.64 -4.95 11.41
CA PHE A 214 6.72 -5.78 10.21
C PHE A 214 5.89 -5.16 9.07
N VAL A 215 4.66 -4.76 9.34
CA VAL A 215 3.75 -4.18 8.32
C VAL A 215 4.27 -2.83 7.81
N LEU A 216 4.84 -1.99 8.67
CA LEU A 216 5.44 -0.72 8.24
C LEU A 216 6.65 -0.95 7.34
N ARG A 217 7.56 -1.86 7.70
CA ARG A 217 8.70 -2.22 6.84
C ARG A 217 8.28 -2.85 5.51
N LEU A 218 7.17 -3.58 5.48
CA LEU A 218 6.59 -4.09 4.24
C LEU A 218 6.05 -2.97 3.35
N LEU A 219 5.45 -1.93 3.96
CA LEU A 219 4.98 -0.75 3.25
C LEU A 219 6.12 0.08 2.66
N ASP A 220 7.25 0.18 3.35
CA ASP A 220 8.44 0.89 2.86
C ASP A 220 8.98 0.28 1.54
N LEU A 221 8.75 -1.01 1.30
CA LEU A 221 9.17 -1.69 0.08
C LEU A 221 8.34 -1.32 -1.16
N PHE A 222 7.18 -0.65 -1.01
CA PHE A 222 6.38 -0.21 -2.16
C PHE A 222 7.09 0.85 -3.02
N ASP A 223 8.15 1.47 -2.50
CA ASP A 223 8.98 2.37 -3.30
C ASP A 223 10.02 1.63 -4.18
N SER A 224 9.96 0.29 -4.25
CA SER A 224 10.81 -0.49 -5.15
C SER A 224 10.60 -0.11 -6.61
N GLU A 225 11.69 0.01 -7.37
CA GLU A 225 11.65 0.28 -8.81
C GLU A 225 11.19 -0.96 -9.60
N ASP A 226 11.37 -2.17 -9.06
CA ASP A 226 10.98 -3.42 -9.71
C ASP A 226 9.45 -3.62 -9.64
N PRO A 227 8.72 -3.55 -10.78
CA PRO A 227 7.26 -3.70 -10.79
C PRO A 227 6.80 -5.07 -10.30
N ARG A 228 7.63 -6.11 -10.44
CA ARG A 228 7.29 -7.47 -10.00
C ARG A 228 7.24 -7.54 -8.48
N GLU A 229 8.14 -6.83 -7.81
CA GLU A 229 8.15 -6.72 -6.35
C GLU A 229 6.90 -6.00 -5.86
N ARG A 230 6.54 -4.87 -6.47
CA ARG A 230 5.34 -4.10 -6.12
C ARG A 230 4.06 -4.91 -6.28
N GLU A 231 3.96 -5.76 -7.32
CA GLU A 231 2.79 -6.64 -7.49
C GLU A 231 2.65 -7.66 -6.34
N TYR A 232 3.75 -8.29 -5.92
CA TYR A 232 3.72 -9.19 -4.76
C TYR A 232 3.38 -8.46 -3.46
N LEU A 233 3.97 -7.28 -3.24
CA LEU A 233 3.67 -6.43 -2.08
C LEU A 233 2.20 -6.05 -2.04
N LYS A 234 1.61 -5.69 -3.18
CA LYS A 234 0.18 -5.40 -3.34
C LYS A 234 -0.68 -6.57 -2.88
N MET A 235 -0.40 -7.76 -3.42
CA MET A 235 -1.13 -8.98 -3.08
C MET A 235 -1.00 -9.32 -1.59
N ILE A 236 0.22 -9.26 -1.04
CA ILE A 236 0.49 -9.59 0.37
C ILE A 236 -0.20 -8.60 1.30
N LEU A 237 -0.04 -7.29 1.07
CA LEU A 237 -0.62 -6.26 1.92
C LEU A 237 -2.14 -6.31 1.92
N HIS A 238 -2.77 -6.58 0.78
CA HIS A 238 -4.23 -6.80 0.69
C HIS A 238 -4.68 -7.98 1.56
N ARG A 239 -3.95 -9.12 1.50
CA ARG A 239 -4.25 -10.29 2.33
C ARG A 239 -4.02 -10.02 3.82
N VAL A 240 -2.96 -9.30 4.17
CA VAL A 240 -2.68 -8.87 5.56
C VAL A 240 -3.82 -7.99 6.07
N TYR A 241 -4.26 -7.00 5.30
CA TYR A 241 -5.37 -6.11 5.66
C TYR A 241 -6.69 -6.88 5.87
N GLY A 242 -6.97 -7.84 5.00
CA GLY A 242 -8.15 -8.70 5.08
C GLY A 242 -8.14 -9.59 6.33
N LYS A 243 -7.05 -10.36 6.51
CA LYS A 243 -6.92 -11.41 7.54
C LYS A 243 -6.68 -10.84 8.95
N PHE A 244 -5.90 -9.77 9.09
CA PHE A 244 -5.49 -9.21 10.37
C PHE A 244 -6.13 -7.85 10.63
N MET A 245 -7.33 -7.86 11.22
CA MET A 245 -8.09 -6.63 11.50
C MET A 245 -7.33 -5.62 12.36
N VAL A 246 -6.42 -6.09 13.23
CA VAL A 246 -5.60 -5.25 14.11
C VAL A 246 -4.68 -4.29 13.34
N HIS A 247 -4.20 -4.65 12.15
CA HIS A 247 -3.29 -3.80 11.37
C HIS A 247 -4.02 -2.78 10.50
N ARG A 248 -5.34 -2.89 10.31
CA ARG A 248 -6.09 -2.01 9.39
C ARG A 248 -5.90 -0.51 9.68
N PRO A 249 -5.95 -0.03 10.95
CA PRO A 249 -5.71 1.38 11.23
C PRO A 249 -4.28 1.82 10.90
N VAL A 250 -3.29 0.97 11.19
CA VAL A 250 -1.87 1.27 10.93
C VAL A 250 -1.59 1.31 9.43
N ILE A 251 -2.12 0.36 8.66
CA ILE A 251 -2.00 0.35 7.20
C ILE A 251 -2.61 1.62 6.60
N ARG A 252 -3.85 1.97 6.96
CA ARG A 252 -4.49 3.19 6.45
C ARG A 252 -3.70 4.45 6.81
N LYS A 253 -3.19 4.54 8.04
CA LYS A 253 -2.39 5.69 8.48
C LYS A 253 -1.06 5.78 7.71
N ALA A 254 -0.38 4.65 7.51
CA ALA A 254 0.88 4.61 6.79
C ALA A 254 0.72 5.00 5.32
N ILE A 255 -0.27 4.43 4.61
CA ILE A 255 -0.56 4.81 3.22
C ILE A 255 -0.90 6.30 3.11
N ASN A 256 -1.69 6.83 4.06
CA ASN A 256 -2.02 8.25 4.09
C ASN A 256 -0.78 9.13 4.29
N ASN A 257 0.15 8.72 5.14
CA ASN A 257 1.43 9.41 5.33
C ASN A 257 2.29 9.36 4.06
N THR A 258 2.37 8.21 3.38
CA THR A 258 3.05 8.08 2.09
C THR A 258 2.46 9.03 1.05
N PHE A 259 1.13 9.14 0.97
CA PHE A 259 0.47 10.09 0.08
C PHE A 259 0.77 11.54 0.45
N TYR A 260 0.80 11.89 1.73
CA TYR A 260 1.17 13.25 2.15
C TYR A 260 2.60 13.60 1.77
N GLN A 261 3.55 12.70 2.05
CA GLN A 261 4.95 12.89 1.68
C GLN A 261 5.09 13.01 0.15
N PHE A 262 4.40 12.17 -0.61
CA PHE A 262 4.38 12.23 -2.07
C PHE A 262 3.82 13.56 -2.59
N ILE A 263 2.66 14.02 -2.09
CA ILE A 263 1.99 15.22 -2.63
C ILE A 263 2.70 16.52 -2.26
N TYR A 264 3.28 16.59 -1.06
CA TYR A 264 3.74 17.84 -0.46
C TYR A 264 5.26 17.96 -0.31
N GLU A 265 6.01 16.85 -0.38
CA GLU A 265 7.46 16.86 -0.14
C GLU A 265 8.24 16.34 -1.34
N THR A 266 7.99 15.12 -1.79
CA THR A 266 8.88 14.44 -2.74
C THR A 266 8.40 14.48 -4.19
N GLU A 267 7.08 14.51 -4.44
CA GLU A 267 6.45 14.28 -5.76
C GLU A 267 6.98 13.03 -6.49
N LYS A 268 7.56 12.08 -5.75
CA LYS A 268 8.16 10.85 -6.27
C LYS A 268 7.93 9.69 -5.31
N HIS A 269 7.33 8.62 -5.83
CA HIS A 269 7.18 7.32 -5.17
C HIS A 269 6.71 6.27 -6.20
N ASN A 270 7.36 5.11 -6.26
CA ASN A 270 7.11 4.12 -7.33
C ASN A 270 5.80 3.33 -7.17
N GLY A 271 5.30 3.17 -5.95
CA GLY A 271 4.15 2.31 -5.63
C GLY A 271 2.79 2.99 -5.44
N ILE A 272 2.58 4.22 -5.93
CA ILE A 272 1.32 4.96 -5.69
C ILE A 272 0.12 4.24 -6.32
N ALA A 273 0.27 3.70 -7.53
CA ALA A 273 -0.79 2.98 -8.24
C ALA A 273 -1.24 1.73 -7.46
N GLU A 274 -0.29 0.91 -7.02
CA GLU A 274 -0.56 -0.34 -6.30
C GLU A 274 -1.19 -0.07 -4.93
N LEU A 275 -0.77 0.98 -4.22
CA LEU A 275 -1.41 1.41 -2.99
C LEU A 275 -2.85 1.87 -3.21
N LEU A 276 -3.13 2.57 -4.32
CA LEU A 276 -4.48 2.97 -4.70
C LEU A 276 -5.36 1.77 -5.07
N GLU A 277 -4.86 0.74 -5.75
CA GLU A 277 -5.63 -0.48 -6.02
C GLU A 277 -6.12 -1.16 -4.73
N ILE A 278 -5.22 -1.26 -3.74
CA ILE A 278 -5.56 -1.82 -2.43
C ILE A 278 -6.62 -0.96 -1.76
N LEU A 279 -6.45 0.36 -1.79
CA LEU A 279 -7.42 1.30 -1.23
C LEU A 279 -8.77 1.23 -1.93
N GLY A 280 -8.83 1.08 -3.25
CA GLY A 280 -10.07 0.91 -4.00
C GLY A 280 -10.88 -0.29 -3.49
N SER A 281 -10.20 -1.43 -3.28
CA SER A 281 -10.83 -2.61 -2.66
C SER A 281 -11.30 -2.35 -1.22
N ILE A 282 -10.53 -1.59 -0.44
CA ILE A 282 -10.88 -1.21 0.94
C ILE A 282 -12.10 -0.28 0.98
N ILE A 283 -12.16 0.73 0.10
CA ILE A 283 -13.23 1.72 0.00
C ILE A 283 -14.54 1.04 -0.38
N ASN A 284 -14.51 0.11 -1.34
CA ASN A 284 -15.67 -0.68 -1.69
C ASN A 284 -16.20 -1.51 -0.49
N GLY A 285 -15.31 -1.91 0.42
CA GLY A 285 -15.66 -2.60 1.67
C GLY A 285 -16.16 -1.71 2.82
N PHE A 286 -16.22 -0.37 2.66
CA PHE A 286 -16.68 0.51 3.74
C PHE A 286 -18.16 0.30 4.08
N ALA A 287 -18.44 0.32 5.38
CA ALA A 287 -19.79 0.33 5.93
C ALA A 287 -20.41 1.71 5.78
N LEU A 288 -21.74 1.73 5.59
CA LEU A 288 -22.53 2.95 5.57
C LEU A 288 -23.23 3.14 6.93
N PRO A 289 -23.36 4.39 7.43
CA PRO A 289 -22.84 5.63 6.84
C PRO A 289 -21.31 5.72 6.88
N LEU A 290 -20.71 6.40 5.91
CA LEU A 290 -19.27 6.60 5.86
C LEU A 290 -18.78 7.35 7.11
N LYS A 291 -17.70 6.85 7.71
CA LYS A 291 -17.04 7.50 8.84
C LYS A 291 -16.36 8.79 8.42
N GLU A 292 -16.29 9.74 9.35
CA GLU A 292 -15.65 11.03 9.12
C GLU A 292 -14.16 10.91 8.75
N GLU A 293 -13.44 9.94 9.34
CA GLU A 293 -12.04 9.65 8.96
C GLU A 293 -11.89 9.31 7.47
N HIS A 294 -12.88 8.66 6.86
CA HIS A 294 -12.84 8.28 5.44
C HIS A 294 -13.18 9.46 4.54
N LYS A 295 -14.10 10.35 4.97
CA LYS A 295 -14.40 11.60 4.27
C LYS A 295 -13.19 12.55 4.27
N LEU A 296 -12.52 12.67 5.42
CA LEU A 296 -11.28 13.45 5.52
C LEU A 296 -10.17 12.86 4.65
N PHE A 297 -10.07 11.54 4.53
CA PHE A 297 -9.11 10.89 3.64
C PHE A 297 -9.35 11.24 2.16
N LEU A 298 -10.61 11.21 1.70
CA LEU A 298 -10.98 11.66 0.36
C LEU A 298 -10.54 13.13 0.12
N ILE A 299 -10.90 14.03 1.03
CA ILE A 299 -10.68 15.48 0.85
C ILE A 299 -9.20 15.86 0.97
N ARG A 300 -8.45 15.24 1.88
CA ARG A 300 -7.08 15.65 2.21
C ARG A 300 -6.00 14.87 1.48
N ALA A 301 -6.28 13.64 1.04
CA ALA A 301 -5.30 12.80 0.35
C ALA A 301 -5.70 12.50 -1.10
N LEU A 302 -6.86 11.89 -1.34
CA LEU A 302 -7.23 11.45 -2.70
C LEU A 302 -7.45 12.61 -3.67
N ILE A 303 -8.22 13.65 -3.30
CA ILE A 303 -8.42 14.79 -4.19
C ILE A 303 -7.07 15.51 -4.47
N PRO A 304 -6.19 15.77 -3.48
CA PRO A 304 -4.88 16.36 -3.74
C PRO A 304 -3.90 15.47 -4.53
N LEU A 305 -4.10 14.16 -4.64
CA LEU A 305 -3.29 13.29 -5.53
C LEU A 305 -3.44 13.64 -7.02
N HIS A 306 -4.40 14.48 -7.39
CA HIS A 306 -4.51 15.03 -8.73
C HIS A 306 -3.49 16.15 -9.00
N LYS A 307 -2.80 16.67 -7.98
CA LYS A 307 -1.85 17.78 -8.11
C LYS A 307 -0.54 17.39 -8.82
N PRO A 308 0.16 16.29 -8.46
CA PRO A 308 1.45 15.94 -9.05
C PRO A 308 1.43 15.78 -10.58
N LYS A 309 2.60 15.96 -11.20
CA LYS A 309 2.74 15.94 -12.68
C LYS A 309 2.64 14.52 -13.24
N CYS A 310 3.17 13.53 -12.54
CA CYS A 310 3.21 12.11 -12.92
C CYS A 310 1.88 11.35 -12.72
N ILE A 311 0.74 12.05 -12.74
CA ILE A 311 -0.58 11.47 -12.52
C ILE A 311 -0.91 10.33 -13.50
N ALA A 312 -0.35 10.37 -14.71
CA ALA A 312 -0.50 9.33 -15.74
C ALA A 312 -0.22 7.91 -15.21
N MET A 313 0.73 7.75 -14.29
CA MET A 313 1.14 6.46 -13.76
C MET A 313 0.10 5.80 -12.84
N TYR A 314 -0.82 6.57 -12.25
CA TYR A 314 -1.74 6.09 -11.21
C TYR A 314 -3.18 6.59 -11.35
N HIS A 315 -3.49 7.36 -12.40
CA HIS A 315 -4.79 8.01 -12.57
C HIS A 315 -5.96 7.04 -12.62
N GLN A 316 -5.83 5.92 -13.34
CA GLN A 316 -6.93 4.96 -13.45
C GLN A 316 -7.33 4.42 -12.07
N GLN A 317 -6.35 4.11 -11.23
CA GLN A 317 -6.55 3.63 -9.87
C GLN A 317 -7.12 4.73 -8.97
N LEU A 318 -6.71 5.98 -9.19
CA LEU A 318 -7.25 7.14 -8.47
C LEU A 318 -8.71 7.42 -8.83
N SER A 319 -9.04 7.49 -10.12
CA SER A 319 -10.42 7.67 -10.63
C SER A 319 -11.34 6.60 -10.04
N TYR A 320 -10.90 5.34 -10.07
CA TYR A 320 -11.63 4.24 -9.44
C TYR A 320 -11.91 4.50 -7.94
N CYS A 321 -10.90 4.94 -7.18
CA CYS A 321 -11.10 5.27 -5.76
C CYS A 321 -12.10 6.41 -5.55
N ILE A 322 -12.02 7.46 -6.36
CA ILE A 322 -12.90 8.63 -6.29
C ILE A 322 -14.35 8.24 -6.61
N THR A 323 -14.57 7.53 -7.73
CA THR A 323 -15.89 7.04 -8.14
C THR A 323 -16.49 6.13 -7.08
N GLN A 324 -15.72 5.22 -6.48
CA GLN A 324 -16.21 4.37 -5.39
C GLN A 324 -16.66 5.17 -4.15
N PHE A 325 -16.04 6.32 -3.85
CA PHE A 325 -16.51 7.18 -2.75
C PHE A 325 -17.85 7.84 -3.08
N VAL A 326 -18.01 8.32 -4.31
CA VAL A 326 -19.24 8.97 -4.78
C VAL A 326 -20.41 7.98 -4.82
N GLU A 327 -20.17 6.74 -5.30
CA GLU A 327 -21.17 5.67 -5.28
C GLU A 327 -21.64 5.32 -3.85
N LYS A 328 -20.76 5.42 -2.86
CA LYS A 328 -21.06 5.12 -1.45
C LYS A 328 -21.85 6.24 -0.76
N ASP A 329 -21.56 7.49 -1.08
CA ASP A 329 -22.25 8.67 -0.53
C ASP A 329 -22.32 9.77 -1.59
N CYS A 330 -23.44 9.85 -2.31
CA CYS A 330 -23.65 10.79 -3.42
C CYS A 330 -23.49 12.27 -3.02
N LYS A 331 -23.61 12.61 -1.72
CA LYS A 331 -23.39 13.98 -1.23
C LYS A 331 -21.94 14.43 -1.38
N LEU A 332 -21.01 13.50 -1.61
CA LEU A 332 -19.60 13.80 -1.83
C LEU A 332 -19.34 14.31 -3.26
N SER A 333 -20.26 14.13 -4.23
CA SER A 333 -20.08 14.57 -5.62
C SER A 333 -19.70 16.04 -5.74
N ASP A 334 -20.41 16.96 -5.06
CA ASP A 334 -20.11 18.39 -5.12
C ASP A 334 -18.70 18.71 -4.60
N THR A 335 -18.28 18.02 -3.53
CA THR A 335 -16.94 18.19 -2.94
C THR A 335 -15.85 17.70 -3.89
N VAL A 336 -16.05 16.53 -4.50
CA VAL A 336 -15.11 15.94 -5.47
C VAL A 336 -14.99 16.82 -6.71
N ILE A 337 -16.11 17.19 -7.35
CA ILE A 337 -16.11 17.99 -8.57
C ILE A 337 -15.44 19.34 -8.34
N ARG A 338 -15.76 20.03 -7.23
CA ARG A 338 -15.06 21.28 -6.87
C ARG A 338 -13.57 21.08 -6.61
N GLY A 339 -13.20 19.94 -6.03
CA GLY A 339 -11.81 19.53 -5.83
C GLY A 339 -11.04 19.37 -7.13
N LEU A 340 -11.62 18.67 -8.11
CA LEU A 340 -11.04 18.52 -9.45
C LEU A 340 -10.92 19.86 -10.18
N LEU A 341 -11.98 20.69 -10.15
CA LEU A 341 -11.96 22.03 -10.73
C LEU A 341 -10.90 22.94 -10.09
N LYS A 342 -10.61 22.78 -8.80
CA LYS A 342 -9.54 23.52 -8.10
C LYS A 342 -8.16 23.15 -8.62
N TYR A 343 -7.93 21.89 -8.97
CA TYR A 343 -6.64 21.38 -9.46
C TYR A 343 -6.60 21.22 -10.98
N TRP A 344 -7.52 21.87 -11.70
CA TRP A 344 -7.65 21.71 -13.14
C TRP A 344 -6.33 22.08 -13.86
N PRO A 345 -5.81 21.21 -14.73
CA PRO A 345 -4.58 21.46 -15.46
C PRO A 345 -4.79 22.57 -16.50
N ILE A 346 -3.89 23.57 -16.50
CA ILE A 346 -3.93 24.69 -17.46
C ILE A 346 -2.84 24.54 -18.54
N THR A 347 -1.74 23.84 -18.22
CA THR A 347 -0.54 23.78 -19.06
C THR A 347 -0.25 22.37 -19.61
N ASN A 348 -1.02 21.35 -19.22
CA ASN A 348 -0.80 19.97 -19.63
C ASN A 348 -2.10 19.39 -20.21
N SER A 349 -2.16 19.30 -21.54
CA SER A 349 -3.34 18.84 -22.28
C SER A 349 -3.64 17.36 -22.05
N ASN A 350 -2.63 16.50 -21.91
CA ASN A 350 -2.85 15.09 -21.60
C ASN A 350 -3.53 14.91 -20.24
N LYS A 351 -3.08 15.67 -19.23
CA LYS A 351 -3.71 15.70 -17.91
C LYS A 351 -5.13 16.26 -17.97
N GLU A 352 -5.39 17.23 -18.84
CA GLU A 352 -6.73 17.78 -19.05
C GLU A 352 -7.69 16.73 -19.63
N VAL A 353 -7.25 15.94 -20.61
CA VAL A 353 -8.02 14.82 -21.17
C VAL A 353 -8.34 13.78 -20.09
N MET A 354 -7.38 13.47 -19.21
CA MET A 354 -7.60 12.55 -18.09
C MET A 354 -8.66 13.07 -17.10
N PHE A 355 -8.58 14.35 -16.72
CA PHE A 355 -9.58 14.98 -15.85
C PHE A 355 -10.98 14.99 -16.46
N LEU A 356 -11.09 15.19 -17.78
CA LEU A 356 -12.39 15.13 -18.47
C LEU A 356 -12.97 13.71 -18.41
N GLY A 357 -12.16 12.67 -18.63
CA GLY A 357 -12.59 11.28 -18.51
C GLY A 357 -13.00 10.88 -17.10
N GLU A 358 -12.24 11.27 -16.07
CA GLU A 358 -12.63 11.03 -14.68
C GLU A 358 -13.93 11.76 -14.32
N LEU A 359 -14.08 13.00 -14.79
CA LEU A 359 -15.27 13.79 -14.53
C LEU A 359 -16.53 13.18 -15.16
N GLU A 360 -16.42 12.55 -16.33
CA GLU A 360 -17.49 11.76 -16.96
C GLU A 360 -17.97 10.65 -16.01
N GLU A 361 -17.05 9.80 -15.54
CA GLU A 361 -17.35 8.69 -14.62
C GLU A 361 -18.03 9.18 -13.32
N ILE A 362 -17.54 10.29 -12.76
CA ILE A 362 -18.12 10.88 -11.54
C ILE A 362 -19.53 11.40 -11.78
N LEU A 363 -19.78 12.02 -12.96
CA LEU A 363 -21.08 12.56 -13.30
C LEU A 363 -22.12 11.47 -13.55
N GLU A 364 -21.73 10.33 -14.12
CA GLU A 364 -22.60 9.16 -14.24
C GLU A 364 -23.11 8.67 -12.87
N ALA A 365 -22.27 8.75 -11.83
CA ALA A 365 -22.64 8.38 -10.47
C ALA A 365 -23.35 9.51 -9.68
N THR A 366 -23.44 10.72 -10.23
CA THR A 366 -23.94 11.91 -9.51
C THR A 366 -25.45 12.06 -9.63
N GLN A 367 -26.12 12.31 -8.49
CA GLN A 367 -27.57 12.57 -8.48
C GLN A 367 -27.90 14.00 -8.95
N PRO A 368 -29.07 14.22 -9.58
CA PRO A 368 -29.46 15.54 -10.10
C PRO A 368 -29.42 16.68 -9.05
N ALA A 369 -29.82 16.39 -7.81
CA ALA A 369 -29.83 17.39 -6.73
C ALA A 369 -28.42 17.85 -6.32
N GLU A 370 -27.42 16.96 -6.41
CA GLU A 370 -26.03 17.30 -6.13
C GLU A 370 -25.39 17.99 -7.33
N PHE A 371 -25.72 17.55 -8.55
CA PHE A 371 -25.27 18.18 -9.79
C PHE A 371 -25.66 19.66 -9.86
N GLN A 372 -26.88 20.02 -9.46
CA GLN A 372 -27.34 21.42 -9.45
C GLN A 372 -26.43 22.36 -8.64
N LYS A 373 -25.72 21.85 -7.62
CA LYS A 373 -24.82 22.66 -6.78
C LYS A 373 -23.53 23.00 -7.52
N CYS A 374 -23.02 22.10 -8.36
CA CYS A 374 -21.74 22.24 -9.04
C CYS A 374 -21.84 22.54 -10.54
N MET A 375 -23.04 22.49 -11.15
CA MET A 375 -23.22 22.64 -12.61
C MET A 375 -22.64 23.95 -13.17
N VAL A 376 -22.83 25.08 -12.49
CA VAL A 376 -22.38 26.40 -12.99
C VAL A 376 -20.86 26.49 -13.11
N PRO A 377 -20.07 26.25 -12.04
CA PRO A 377 -18.62 26.26 -12.17
C PRO A 377 -18.10 25.17 -13.11
N LEU A 378 -18.78 24.01 -13.17
CA LEU A 378 -18.43 22.93 -14.06
C LEU A 378 -18.54 23.32 -15.54
N PHE A 379 -19.71 23.80 -15.98
CA PHE A 379 -19.90 24.19 -17.38
C PHE A 379 -19.05 25.38 -17.80
N ARG A 380 -18.69 26.28 -16.87
CA ARG A 380 -17.70 27.33 -17.15
C ARG A 380 -16.35 26.74 -17.50
N GLN A 381 -15.94 25.66 -16.84
CA GLN A 381 -14.68 24.99 -17.16
C GLN A 381 -14.78 24.21 -18.47
N ILE A 382 -15.86 23.47 -18.71
CA ILE A 382 -16.10 22.77 -19.98
C ILE A 382 -16.08 23.74 -21.16
N ALA A 383 -16.71 24.92 -21.01
CA ALA A 383 -16.68 25.95 -22.04
C ALA A 383 -15.25 26.45 -22.36
N ARG A 384 -14.33 26.44 -21.38
CA ARG A 384 -12.91 26.75 -21.65
C ARG A 384 -12.24 25.62 -22.40
N CYS A 385 -12.51 24.36 -22.04
CA CYS A 385 -11.97 23.18 -22.72
C CYS A 385 -12.40 23.12 -24.20
N LEU A 386 -13.65 23.46 -24.51
CA LEU A 386 -14.16 23.54 -25.88
C LEU A 386 -13.51 24.67 -26.71
N ASN A 387 -12.99 25.70 -26.05
CA ASN A 387 -12.24 26.79 -26.68
C ASN A 387 -10.72 26.58 -26.63
N SER A 388 -10.25 25.40 -26.19
CA SER A 388 -8.83 25.06 -26.16
C SER A 388 -8.27 25.01 -27.57
N SER A 389 -7.01 25.42 -27.75
CA SER A 389 -6.31 25.23 -29.02
C SER A 389 -5.86 23.78 -29.25
N HIS A 390 -6.01 22.90 -28.25
CA HIS A 390 -5.57 21.51 -28.32
C HIS A 390 -6.71 20.59 -28.77
N PHE A 391 -6.54 19.96 -29.95
CA PHE A 391 -7.57 19.15 -30.58
C PHE A 391 -8.13 18.02 -29.69
N GLN A 392 -7.27 17.28 -28.98
CA GLN A 392 -7.74 16.17 -28.13
C GLN A 392 -8.62 16.68 -26.97
N VAL A 393 -8.34 17.86 -26.42
CA VAL A 393 -9.12 18.44 -25.32
C VAL A 393 -10.53 18.79 -25.81
N ILE A 394 -10.61 19.41 -26.99
CA ILE A 394 -11.90 19.74 -27.61
C ILE A 394 -12.69 18.46 -27.90
N LEU A 395 -12.06 17.46 -28.52
CA LEU A 395 -12.72 16.22 -28.90
C LEU A 395 -13.26 15.46 -27.69
N THR A 396 -12.46 15.32 -26.63
CA THR A 396 -12.89 14.67 -25.39
C THR A 396 -14.03 15.46 -24.74
N ALA A 397 -13.89 16.78 -24.56
CA ALA A 397 -14.94 17.60 -23.95
C ALA A 397 -16.26 17.55 -24.76
N HIS A 398 -16.18 17.57 -26.09
CA HIS A 398 -17.36 17.47 -26.94
C HIS A 398 -17.99 16.07 -26.89
N GLY A 399 -17.17 15.00 -26.90
CA GLY A 399 -17.63 13.62 -26.82
C GLY A 399 -18.31 13.29 -25.48
N THR A 400 -17.75 13.78 -24.37
CA THR A 400 -18.25 13.51 -23.02
C THR A 400 -19.54 14.27 -22.69
N PHE A 401 -19.71 15.50 -23.16
CA PHE A 401 -20.79 16.40 -22.67
C PHE A 401 -21.90 16.70 -23.67
N PHE A 402 -21.73 16.37 -24.95
CA PHE A 402 -22.66 16.75 -26.01
C PHE A 402 -23.11 15.57 -26.90
N TYR A 403 -22.66 14.36 -26.59
CA TYR A 403 -23.14 13.09 -27.14
C TYR A 403 -23.56 12.17 -25.98
#